data_AF-J4IQE2-F1
#
_entry.id   AF-J4IQE2-F1
#
_cell.length_a   1.000
_cell.length_b   1.000
_cell.length_c   1.000
_cell.angle_alpha   90.00
_cell.angle_beta   90.00
_cell.angle_gamma   90.00
#
_symmetry.space_group_name_H-M   'P 1'
#
loop_
_entity.id
_entity.type
_entity.pdbx_description
1 polymer ?
#
loop_
_entity_poly.entity_id
_entity_poly.type
_entity_poly.pdbx_seq_one_letter_code
_entity_poly.pdbx_strand_id
1 'polypeptide(L)'
;MTTTQWLTLSDLGRRFGLSARHCGHALDHEGWRDHNGHPTQAAITAGAAQRHNRYQHGTSNRWNVEICAAVLSKHGNHPIHRSEQISQWVTLLEAMEEGSASVSTSPDQMAEDLPFDLIEEVNHQLSHRGCRFQVQRFEECTSP
;
A
#
# COMPACT_ATOMS: atom_id res chain seq x y z
N MET A 1 -4.81 19.64 -13.39
CA MET A 1 -4.76 18.62 -14.45
C MET A 1 -4.50 17.30 -13.75
N THR A 2 -5.51 16.44 -13.61
CA THR A 2 -5.32 15.13 -13.00
C THR A 2 -4.62 14.24 -14.02
N THR A 3 -3.36 13.90 -13.75
CA THR A 3 -2.58 13.01 -14.61
C THR A 3 -3.14 11.61 -14.47
N THR A 4 -3.83 11.13 -15.52
CA THR A 4 -4.37 9.77 -15.56
C THR A 4 -3.24 8.76 -15.39
N GLN A 5 -3.12 8.20 -14.19
CA GLN A 5 -2.08 7.24 -13.85
C GLN A 5 -2.59 5.81 -14.03
N TRP A 6 -1.78 4.99 -14.70
CA TRP A 6 -2.08 3.60 -14.98
C TRP A 6 -1.11 2.70 -14.22
N LEU A 7 -1.62 1.85 -13.34
CA LEU A 7 -0.82 1.00 -12.45
C LEU A 7 -1.09 -0.48 -12.70
N THR A 8 -0.13 -1.34 -12.33
CA THR A 8 -0.46 -2.77 -12.21
C THR A 8 -1.43 -2.97 -11.05
N LEU A 9 -2.06 -4.14 -10.97
CA LEU A 9 -2.92 -4.49 -9.84
C LEU A 9 -2.15 -4.46 -8.50
N SER A 10 -0.88 -4.86 -8.50
CA SER A 10 -0.02 -4.85 -7.33
C SER A 10 0.31 -3.43 -6.87
N ASP A 11 0.68 -2.55 -7.79
CA ASP A 11 0.99 -1.15 -7.48
C ASP A 11 -0.27 -0.38 -7.06
N LEU A 12 -1.40 -0.67 -7.71
CA LEU A 12 -2.69 -0.14 -7.32
C LEU A 12 -3.03 -0.59 -5.90
N GLY A 13 -2.92 -1.89 -5.58
CA GLY A 13 -3.12 -2.39 -4.23
C GLY A 13 -2.26 -1.65 -3.20
N ARG A 14 -0.94 -1.54 -3.45
CA ARG A 14 0.00 -0.84 -2.55
C ARG A 14 -0.44 0.60 -2.26
N ARG A 15 -0.94 1.32 -3.26
CA ARG A 15 -1.43 2.70 -3.10
C ARG A 15 -2.64 2.80 -2.16
N PHE A 16 -3.44 1.75 -2.06
CA PHE A 16 -4.59 1.67 -1.16
C PHE A 16 -4.28 0.85 0.10
N GLY A 17 -3.02 0.50 0.35
CA GLY A 17 -2.64 -0.37 1.46
C GLY A 17 -3.21 -1.79 1.38
N LEU A 18 -3.59 -2.23 0.18
CA LEU A 18 -4.14 -3.55 -0.09
C LEU A 18 -3.10 -4.46 -0.72
N SER A 19 -3.18 -5.76 -0.44
CA SER A 19 -2.50 -6.75 -1.27
C SER A 19 -3.11 -6.77 -2.68
N ALA A 20 -2.32 -7.20 -3.68
CA ALA A 20 -2.81 -7.37 -5.05
C ALA A 20 -4.05 -8.28 -5.12
N ARG A 21 -4.14 -9.26 -4.21
CA ARG A 21 -5.28 -10.18 -4.09
C ARG A 21 -6.54 -9.48 -3.60
N HIS A 22 -6.44 -8.66 -2.55
CA HIS A 22 -7.58 -7.90 -2.02
C HIS A 22 -8.05 -6.85 -3.02
N CYS A 23 -7.13 -6.11 -3.64
CA CYS A 23 -7.44 -5.18 -4.73
C CYS A 23 -8.13 -5.91 -5.89
N GLY A 24 -7.62 -7.07 -6.29
CA GLY A 24 -8.21 -7.91 -7.33
C GLY A 24 -9.61 -8.42 -6.98
N HIS A 25 -9.88 -8.73 -5.71
CA HIS A 25 -11.19 -9.18 -5.25
C HIS A 25 -12.22 -8.03 -5.22
N ALA A 26 -11.81 -6.82 -4.82
CA ALA A 26 -12.68 -5.65 -4.86
C ALA A 26 -13.11 -5.32 -6.30
N LEU A 27 -12.18 -5.41 -7.26
CA LEU A 27 -12.49 -5.22 -8.68
C LEU A 27 -13.34 -6.36 -9.27
N ASP A 28 -13.19 -7.58 -8.78
CA ASP A 28 -14.04 -8.72 -9.15
C ASP A 28 -15.48 -8.54 -8.65
N HIS A 29 -15.65 -8.06 -7.41
CA HIS A 29 -16.96 -7.77 -6.84
C HIS A 29 -17.71 -6.64 -7.57
N GLU A 30 -17.01 -5.66 -8.13
CA GLU A 30 -17.60 -4.63 -9.02
C GLU A 30 -17.87 -5.15 -10.44
N GLY A 31 -17.46 -6.40 -10.76
CA GLY A 31 -17.57 -7.00 -12.09
C GLY A 31 -16.57 -6.45 -13.10
N TRP A 32 -15.49 -5.81 -12.63
CA TRP A 32 -14.45 -5.20 -13.46
C TRP A 32 -13.28 -6.14 -13.74
N ARG A 33 -13.11 -7.16 -12.90
CA ARG A 33 -12.15 -8.25 -13.09
C ARG A 33 -12.89 -9.57 -13.21
N ASP A 34 -12.38 -10.49 -14.02
CA ASP A 34 -12.91 -11.85 -14.13
C ASP A 34 -12.14 -12.83 -13.23
N HIS A 35 -12.66 -14.05 -13.12
CA HIS A 35 -12.05 -15.14 -12.34
C HIS A 35 -10.65 -15.54 -12.83
N ASN A 36 -10.30 -15.23 -14.09
CA ASN A 36 -8.97 -15.45 -14.67
C ASN A 36 -8.00 -14.30 -14.37
N GLY A 37 -8.50 -13.23 -13.73
CA GLY A 37 -7.74 -12.06 -13.36
C GLY A 37 -7.56 -11.03 -14.47
N HIS A 38 -8.28 -11.16 -15.57
CA HIS A 38 -8.32 -10.19 -16.66
C HIS A 38 -9.40 -9.13 -16.42
N PRO A 39 -9.22 -7.92 -16.94
CA PRO A 39 -10.29 -6.94 -16.93
C PRO A 39 -11.44 -7.40 -17.83
N THR A 40 -12.66 -7.21 -17.35
CA THR A 40 -13.89 -7.46 -18.11
C THR A 40 -14.09 -6.39 -19.18
N GLN A 41 -14.96 -6.65 -20.15
CA GLN A 41 -15.29 -5.65 -21.17
C GLN A 41 -15.91 -4.39 -20.55
N ALA A 42 -16.66 -4.54 -19.45
CA ALA A 42 -17.23 -3.41 -18.70
C ALA A 42 -16.12 -2.49 -18.16
N ALA A 43 -15.05 -3.04 -17.59
CA ALA A 43 -13.92 -2.25 -17.10
C ALA A 43 -13.18 -1.51 -18.21
N ILE A 44 -13.04 -2.13 -19.39
CA ILE A 44 -12.41 -1.50 -20.55
C ILE A 44 -13.27 -0.35 -21.09
N THR A 45 -14.57 -0.58 -21.24
CA THR A 45 -15.52 0.43 -21.72
C THR A 45 -15.64 1.60 -20.73
N ALA A 46 -15.57 1.34 -19.43
CA ALA A 46 -15.55 2.38 -18.40
C ALA A 46 -14.20 3.14 -18.32
N GLY A 47 -13.19 2.74 -19.08
CA GLY A 47 -11.83 3.30 -18.99
C GLY A 47 -11.08 2.93 -17.70
N ALA A 48 -11.62 2.00 -16.91
CA ALA A 48 -11.04 1.55 -15.66
C ALA A 48 -9.82 0.63 -15.86
N ALA A 49 -9.77 -0.08 -16.99
CA ALA A 49 -8.70 -1.02 -17.27
C ALA A 49 -8.27 -1.02 -18.74
N GLN A 50 -7.01 -1.33 -18.97
CA GLN A 50 -6.44 -1.56 -20.29
C GLN A 50 -5.74 -2.91 -20.33
N ARG A 51 -6.14 -3.73 -21.31
CA ARG A 51 -5.40 -4.95 -21.68
C ARG A 51 -4.16 -4.52 -22.44
N HIS A 52 -3.01 -4.60 -21.80
CA HIS A 52 -1.75 -4.33 -22.49
C HIS A 52 -1.38 -5.56 -23.32
N ASN A 53 -1.67 -5.49 -24.62
CA ASN A 53 -1.23 -6.50 -25.58
C ASN A 53 0.13 -6.09 -26.15
N ARG A 54 1.05 -7.05 -26.07
CA ARG A 54 2.23 -7.28 -26.91
C ARG A 54 3.63 -6.89 -26.40
N TYR A 55 4.35 -7.99 -26.13
CA TYR A 55 5.77 -8.32 -26.39
C TYR A 55 6.83 -7.79 -25.43
N GLN A 56 7.59 -8.78 -24.91
CA GLN A 56 8.88 -8.70 -24.24
C GLN A 56 8.79 -8.26 -22.76
N HIS A 57 8.67 -9.26 -21.87
CA HIS A 57 8.87 -9.20 -20.42
C HIS A 57 7.71 -8.69 -19.53
N GLY A 58 6.51 -9.27 -19.69
CA GLY A 58 5.49 -9.33 -18.64
C GLY A 58 4.18 -8.58 -18.95
N THR A 59 3.13 -9.31 -19.32
CA THR A 59 1.79 -8.77 -19.62
C THR A 59 0.99 -8.52 -18.34
N SER A 60 1.20 -7.38 -17.67
CA SER A 60 0.34 -6.98 -16.56
C SER A 60 -0.76 -6.03 -17.06
N ASN A 61 -2.01 -6.38 -16.76
CA ASN A 61 -3.16 -5.49 -17.00
C ASN A 61 -2.94 -4.18 -16.25
N ARG A 62 -3.27 -3.06 -16.89
CA ARG A 62 -3.15 -1.73 -16.30
C ARG A 62 -4.52 -1.25 -15.84
N TRP A 63 -4.54 -0.65 -14.65
CA TRP A 63 -5.74 -0.15 -14.00
C TRP A 63 -5.62 1.36 -13.81
N ASN A 64 -6.67 2.08 -14.19
CA ASN A 64 -6.75 3.52 -14.04
C ASN A 64 -6.94 3.84 -12.56
N VAL A 65 -5.98 4.54 -11.97
CA VAL A 65 -5.99 4.85 -10.54
C VAL A 65 -7.23 5.62 -10.13
N GLU A 66 -7.62 6.66 -10.86
CA GLU A 66 -8.72 7.55 -10.48
C GLU A 66 -10.06 6.81 -10.50
N ILE A 67 -10.28 6.02 -11.55
CA ILE A 67 -11.52 5.29 -11.74
C ILE A 67 -11.60 4.11 -10.77
N CYS A 68 -10.49 3.39 -10.55
CA CYS A 68 -10.45 2.31 -9.56
C CYS A 68 -10.53 2.84 -8.13
N ALA A 69 -10.02 4.05 -7.84
CA ALA A 69 -10.16 4.69 -6.53
C ALA A 69 -11.62 4.80 -6.11
N ALA A 70 -12.50 5.17 -7.04
CA ALA A 70 -13.92 5.31 -6.76
C ALA A 70 -14.57 3.98 -6.32
N VAL A 71 -14.23 2.85 -6.95
CA VAL A 71 -14.82 1.55 -6.56
C VAL A 71 -14.15 0.97 -5.33
N LEU A 72 -12.82 1.13 -5.20
CA LEU A 72 -12.11 0.72 -3.98
C LEU A 72 -12.66 1.45 -2.76
N SER A 73 -12.92 2.76 -2.87
CA SER A 73 -13.53 3.56 -1.80
C SER A 73 -14.96 3.12 -1.46
N LYS A 74 -15.78 2.71 -2.45
CA LYS A 74 -17.12 2.15 -2.20
C LYS A 74 -17.08 0.87 -1.37
N HIS A 75 -16.03 0.08 -1.50
CA HIS A 75 -15.81 -1.12 -0.70
C HIS A 75 -15.18 -0.84 0.67
N GLY A 76 -15.15 0.43 1.11
CA GLY A 76 -14.53 0.85 2.37
C GLY A 76 -13.00 0.90 2.33
N ASN A 77 -12.39 0.60 1.17
CA ASN A 77 -10.95 0.68 0.98
C ASN A 77 -10.57 2.08 0.53
N HIS A 78 -10.32 2.93 1.50
CA HIS A 78 -9.79 4.26 1.23
C HIS A 78 -8.29 4.15 0.92
N PRO A 79 -7.73 5.04 0.08
CA PRO A 79 -6.29 5.18 0.00
C PRO A 79 -5.75 5.33 1.41
N ILE A 80 -4.80 4.49 1.84
CA ILE A 80 -4.14 4.76 3.11
C ILE A 80 -3.40 6.08 2.91
N HIS A 81 -3.89 7.11 3.58
CA HIS A 81 -3.17 8.37 3.60
C HIS A 81 -1.84 8.09 4.28
N ARG A 82 -0.73 8.44 3.62
CA ARG A 82 0.63 8.32 4.16
C ARG A 82 0.69 8.80 5.62
N SER A 83 -0.04 9.87 5.95
CA SER A 83 -0.18 10.41 7.31
C SER A 83 -0.83 9.45 8.32
N GLU A 84 -1.84 8.69 7.92
CA GLU A 84 -2.50 7.70 8.78
C GLU A 84 -1.59 6.50 9.03
N GLN A 85 -0.92 6.03 7.98
CA GLN A 85 0.12 5.00 8.06
C GLN A 85 1.24 5.41 9.04
N ILE A 86 1.75 6.64 8.91
CA ILE A 86 2.75 7.20 9.83
C ILE A 86 2.17 7.25 11.26
N SER A 87 0.94 7.73 11.44
CA SER A 87 0.33 7.86 12.77
C SER A 87 0.15 6.51 13.47
N GLN A 88 -0.23 5.47 12.73
CA GLN A 88 -0.38 4.11 13.27
C GLN A 88 0.97 3.56 13.75
N TRP A 89 2.02 3.72 12.93
CA TRP A 89 3.37 3.31 13.28
C TRP A 89 3.93 4.06 14.49
N VAL A 90 3.76 5.39 14.52
CA VAL A 90 4.19 6.21 15.66
C VAL A 90 3.49 5.75 16.94
N THR A 91 2.17 5.55 16.89
CA THR A 91 1.38 5.12 18.06
C THR A 91 1.79 3.73 18.55
N LEU A 92 2.05 2.79 17.63
CA LEU A 92 2.51 1.45 17.97
C LEU A 92 3.87 1.48 18.66
N LEU A 93 4.86 2.15 18.08
CA LEU A 93 6.22 2.20 18.59
C LEU A 93 6.32 2.95 19.93
N GLU A 94 5.57 4.05 20.07
CA GLU A 94 5.44 4.80 21.31
C GLU A 94 4.84 3.94 22.43
N ALA A 95 3.74 3.21 22.16
CA ALA A 95 3.11 2.32 23.14
C ALA A 95 4.00 1.13 23.55
N MET A 96 4.88 0.67 22.65
CA MET A 96 5.84 -0.40 22.96
C MET A 96 7.01 0.13 23.80
N GLU A 97 7.50 1.34 23.53
CA GLU A 97 8.56 1.99 24.33
C GLU A 97 8.06 2.34 25.75
N GLU A 98 6.80 2.76 25.90
CA GLU A 98 6.18 3.03 27.20
C GLU A 98 5.91 1.76 28.04
N GLY A 99 6.21 0.57 27.49
CA GLY A 99 6.19 -0.68 28.24
C GLY A 99 4.80 -1.33 28.32
N SER A 100 4.10 -1.47 27.19
CA SER A 100 2.93 -2.35 27.10
C SER A 100 3.34 -3.79 27.45
N ALA A 101 3.01 -4.22 28.66
CA ALA A 101 3.47 -5.45 29.32
C ALA A 101 2.97 -6.77 28.71
N SER A 102 2.61 -6.80 27.42
CA SER A 102 1.96 -7.96 26.78
C SER A 102 2.53 -8.36 25.42
N VAL A 103 3.62 -7.73 24.96
CA VAL A 103 4.22 -8.04 23.65
C VAL A 103 5.64 -8.57 23.87
N SER A 104 5.89 -9.81 23.46
CA SER A 104 7.22 -10.46 23.51
C SER A 104 8.20 -9.92 22.46
N THR A 105 7.73 -9.04 21.59
CA THR A 105 8.46 -8.41 20.48
C THR A 105 8.94 -7.03 20.90
N SER A 106 10.22 -6.73 20.70
CA SER A 106 10.77 -5.40 21.00
C SER A 106 10.34 -4.36 19.94
N PRO A 107 10.36 -3.06 20.27
CA PRO A 107 10.16 -1.99 19.30
C PRO A 107 11.06 -2.12 18.07
N ASP A 108 12.33 -2.53 18.26
CA ASP A 108 13.28 -2.78 17.17
C ASP A 108 12.81 -3.88 16.22
N GLN A 109 12.36 -5.01 16.76
CA GLN A 109 11.88 -6.13 15.95
C GLN A 109 10.61 -5.78 15.18
N MET A 110 9.73 -4.97 15.76
CA MET A 110 8.53 -4.50 15.07
C MET A 110 8.87 -3.45 14.00
N ALA A 111 9.90 -2.65 14.21
CA ALA A 111 10.35 -1.64 13.27
C ALA A 111 11.01 -2.24 12.00
N GLU A 112 11.42 -3.51 12.02
CA GLU A 112 11.89 -4.22 10.82
C GLU A 112 10.81 -4.31 9.72
N ASP A 113 9.53 -4.33 10.10
CA ASP A 113 8.40 -4.38 9.18
C ASP A 113 7.98 -2.98 8.65
N LEU A 114 8.61 -1.90 9.14
CA LEU A 114 8.30 -0.53 8.72
C LEU A 114 8.81 -0.27 7.28
N PRO A 115 7.96 0.20 6.34
CA PRO A 115 8.40 0.53 5.00
C PRO A 115 9.49 1.61 5.00
N PHE A 116 10.56 1.39 4.23
CA PHE A 116 11.73 2.29 4.15
C PHE A 116 11.37 3.73 3.83
N ASP A 117 10.36 3.95 3.00
CA ASP A 117 9.91 5.27 2.60
C ASP A 117 9.13 6.02 3.69
N LEU A 118 8.79 5.36 4.80
CA LEU A 118 8.08 5.95 5.94
C LEU A 118 8.97 6.19 7.17
N ILE A 119 10.19 5.61 7.19
CA ILE A 119 11.12 5.68 8.34
C ILE A 119 11.38 7.14 8.76
N GLU A 120 11.64 8.02 7.80
CA GLU A 120 12.03 9.40 8.08
C GLU A 120 10.88 10.19 8.74
N GLU A 121 9.67 10.11 8.19
CA GLU A 121 8.51 10.79 8.76
C GLU A 121 8.02 10.16 10.07
N VAL A 122 8.14 8.84 10.25
CA VAL A 122 7.84 8.16 11.53
C VAL A 122 8.80 8.64 12.62
N ASN A 123 10.11 8.67 12.35
CA ASN A 123 11.11 9.16 13.30
C ASN A 123 10.91 10.63 13.65
N HIS A 124 10.57 11.47 12.65
CA HIS A 124 10.24 12.86 12.91
C HIS A 124 9.07 13.00 13.88
N GLN A 125 7.99 12.24 13.69
CA GLN A 125 6.84 12.28 14.60
C GLN A 125 7.13 11.70 15.98
N LEU A 126 7.88 10.59 16.08
CA LEU A 126 8.31 10.03 17.37
C LEU A 126 9.11 11.06 18.17
N SER A 127 10.07 11.73 17.52
CA SER A 127 10.86 12.79 18.16
C SER A 127 10.00 13.96 18.63
N HIS A 128 8.98 14.33 17.84
CA HIS A 128 8.07 15.43 18.18
C HIS A 128 7.18 15.10 19.39
N ARG A 129 6.84 13.82 19.58
CA ARG A 129 6.10 13.33 20.75
C ARG A 129 6.98 13.08 21.98
N GLY A 130 8.30 13.18 21.84
CA GLY A 130 9.25 12.95 22.93
C GLY A 130 9.59 11.46 23.14
N CYS A 131 9.19 10.59 22.21
CA CYS A 131 9.60 9.20 22.22
C CYS A 131 11.11 9.11 21.92
N ARG A 132 11.85 8.37 22.77
CA ARG A 132 13.30 8.20 22.63
C ARG A 132 13.68 7.17 21.58
N PHE A 133 12.76 6.26 21.27
CA PHE A 133 12.94 5.25 20.25
C PHE A 133 13.00 5.90 18.86
N GLN A 134 13.99 5.50 18.08
CA GLN A 134 14.12 5.88 16.67
C GLN A 134 14.40 4.63 15.86
N VAL A 135 13.65 4.48 14.77
CA VAL A 135 13.83 3.37 13.82
C VAL A 135 15.13 3.57 13.07
N GLN A 136 16.02 2.59 13.16
CA GLN A 136 17.24 2.57 12.36
C GLN A 136 16.92 2.05 10.95
N ARG A 137 17.53 2.67 9.94
CA ARG A 137 17.54 2.07 8.60
C ARG A 137 18.42 0.82 8.68
N PHE A 138 17.81 -0.35 8.64
CA PHE A 138 18.54 -1.56 8.26
C PHE A 138 18.81 -1.43 6.76
N GLU A 139 19.93 -0.80 6.41
CA GLU A 139 20.50 -1.00 5.09
C GLU A 139 20.77 -2.50 4.99
N GLU A 140 19.91 -3.23 4.25
CA GLU A 140 20.30 -4.52 3.70
C GLU A 140 21.61 -4.26 2.97
N CYS A 141 22.72 -4.67 3.58
CA CYS A 141 24.04 -4.76 2.99
C CYS A 141 23.90 -5.58 1.71
N THR A 142 23.56 -4.90 0.62
CA THR A 142 23.54 -5.48 -0.71
C THR A 142 25.01 -5.53 -1.08
N SER A 143 25.67 -6.63 -0.68
CA SER A 143 27.05 -6.91 -1.03
C SER A 143 27.18 -6.87 -2.56
N PRO A 144 28.25 -6.25 -3.10
CA PRO A 144 28.47 -6.11 -4.53
C PRO A 144 28.70 -7.45 -5.25
#